data_AF-A0A803MZA5-F1
#
_entry.id   AF-A0A803MZA5-F1
#
_cell.length_a   1.000
_cell.length_b   1.000
_cell.length_c   1.000
_cell.angle_alpha   90.00
_cell.angle_beta   90.00
_cell.angle_gamma   90.00
#
_symmetry.space_group_name_H-M   'P 1'
#
loop_
_entity.id
_entity.type
_entity.pdbx_description
1 polymer ?
#
loop_
_entity_poly.entity_id
_entity_poly.type
_entity_poly.pdbx_seq_one_letter_code
_entity_poly.pdbx_strand_id
1 'polypeptide(L)'
;MFLRRIARPLMAKVKETTGIVGLDVVPNAREVLISLYSKTLKEIQIVPEDEGYRKAVESFTRHRLKVCEEEPDWEIIEKRLGCGQVEELIEEAKDELTLLSKLNEWNPWGVDDDYECEVIENDAPVPKHIPLHRPGPLPEEFYKTMEAIASEPVNEPVITDGGDSKSTKQDAA
;
A
#
# COMPACT_ATOMS: atom_id res chain seq x y z
N MET A 1 14.78 38.11 41.39
CA MET A 1 15.35 37.87 40.04
C MET A 1 14.49 36.83 39.34
N PHE A 2 13.55 37.28 38.50
CA PHE A 2 12.63 36.39 37.79
C PHE A 2 13.29 35.86 36.52
N LEU A 3 13.62 34.57 36.50
CA LEU A 3 14.09 33.88 35.29
C LEU A 3 12.91 33.75 34.31
N ARG A 4 12.91 34.57 33.26
CA ARG A 4 12.08 34.34 32.07
C ARG A 4 12.58 33.07 31.40
N ARG A 5 11.79 31.99 31.51
CA ARG A 5 11.89 30.84 30.61
C ARG A 5 11.63 31.34 29.19
N ILE A 6 12.69 31.50 28.41
CA ILE A 6 12.60 31.63 26.96
C ILE A 6 12.18 30.25 26.45
N ALA A 7 10.88 30.04 26.28
CA ALA A 7 10.38 28.91 25.52
C ALA A 7 10.88 29.10 24.09
N ARG A 8 11.87 28.30 23.68
CA ARG A 8 12.19 28.16 22.26
C ARG A 8 10.89 27.68 21.57
N PRO A 9 10.38 28.38 20.55
CA PRO A 9 9.31 27.79 19.76
C PRO A 9 9.90 26.55 19.12
N LEU A 10 9.28 25.39 19.34
CA LEU A 10 9.53 24.22 18.51
C LEU A 10 9.08 24.61 17.11
N MET A 11 10.02 25.06 16.27
CA MET A 11 9.76 25.26 14.85
C MET A 11 9.51 23.87 14.26
N ALA A 12 8.24 23.50 14.14
CA ALA A 12 7.85 22.38 13.29
C ALA A 12 8.33 22.68 11.86
N LYS A 13 8.93 21.69 11.20
CA LYS A 13 9.38 21.81 9.82
C LYS A 13 8.14 21.96 8.94
N VAL A 14 7.92 23.15 8.38
CA VAL A 14 6.76 23.46 7.53
C VAL A 14 7.18 23.29 6.07
N LYS A 15 6.36 22.58 5.29
CA LYS A 15 6.51 22.46 3.84
C LYS A 15 6.09 23.79 3.19
N GLU A 16 6.96 24.38 2.36
CA GLU A 16 6.69 25.70 1.75
C GLU A 16 5.83 25.61 0.50
N THR A 17 6.08 24.61 -0.35
CA THR A 17 5.32 24.35 -1.58
C THR A 17 5.42 22.87 -1.95
N THR A 18 4.40 22.35 -2.64
CA THR A 18 4.41 21.02 -3.26
C THR A 18 5.16 20.99 -4.60
N GLY A 19 5.38 22.17 -5.22
CA GLY A 19 5.93 22.26 -6.57
C GLY A 19 4.94 21.90 -7.69
N ILE A 20 3.69 21.57 -7.35
CA ILE A 20 2.60 21.26 -8.28
C ILE A 20 1.59 22.40 -8.25
N VAL A 21 1.25 22.96 -9.41
CA VAL A 21 0.27 24.06 -9.49
C VAL A 21 -1.12 23.50 -9.20
N GLY A 22 -1.83 24.15 -8.27
CA GLY A 22 -3.20 23.77 -7.87
C GLY A 22 -3.27 22.76 -6.71
N LEU A 23 -2.12 22.28 -6.22
CA LEU A 23 -2.04 21.40 -5.05
C LEU A 23 -1.42 22.16 -3.87
N ASP A 24 -2.29 22.72 -3.02
CA ASP A 24 -1.88 23.49 -1.86
C ASP A 24 -1.31 22.61 -0.73
N VAL A 25 -0.31 23.12 -0.02
CA VAL A 25 0.29 22.44 1.13
C VAL A 25 -0.72 22.31 2.27
N VAL A 26 -0.80 21.12 2.88
CA VAL A 26 -1.69 20.84 4.02
C VAL A 26 -0.86 20.67 5.30
N PRO A 27 -0.84 21.66 6.23
CA PRO A 27 0.01 21.59 7.43
C PRO A 27 -0.29 20.42 8.36
N ASN A 28 -1.56 19.98 8.40
CA ASN A 28 -2.04 18.85 9.21
C ASN A 28 -2.31 17.60 8.36
N ALA A 29 -1.51 17.36 7.32
CA ALA A 29 -1.71 16.28 6.34
C ALA A 29 -1.93 14.90 6.99
N ARG A 30 -1.12 14.55 8.01
CA ARG A 30 -1.21 13.27 8.73
C ARG A 30 -2.59 13.01 9.31
N GLU A 31 -3.14 13.98 10.05
CA GLU A 31 -4.45 13.84 10.70
C GLU A 31 -5.57 13.72 9.66
N VAL A 32 -5.46 14.49 8.57
CA VAL A 32 -6.39 14.43 7.45
C VAL A 32 -6.34 13.04 6.81
N LEU A 33 -5.15 12.52 6.50
CA LEU A 33 -4.96 11.19 5.92
C LEU A 33 -5.55 10.09 6.81
N ILE A 34 -5.24 10.10 8.12
CA ILE A 34 -5.81 9.12 9.07
C ILE A 34 -7.34 9.17 9.04
N SER A 35 -7.92 10.37 9.02
CA SER A 35 -9.38 10.54 8.98
C SER A 35 -9.99 10.02 7.68
N LEU A 36 -9.35 10.28 6.54
CA LEU A 36 -9.81 9.87 5.21
C LEU A 36 -9.70 8.35 5.04
N TYR A 37 -8.58 7.74 5.42
CA TYR A 37 -8.42 6.29 5.37
C TYR A 37 -9.37 5.56 6.32
N SER A 38 -9.56 6.09 7.53
CA SER A 38 -10.57 5.55 8.46
C SER A 38 -11.98 5.63 7.91
N LYS A 39 -12.31 6.69 7.16
CA LYS A 39 -13.59 6.84 6.47
C LYS A 39 -13.73 5.84 5.31
N THR A 40 -12.67 5.71 4.51
CA THR A 40 -12.60 4.78 3.37
C THR A 40 -12.82 3.33 3.84
N LEU A 41 -12.16 2.91 4.94
CA LEU A 41 -12.33 1.58 5.53
C LEU A 41 -13.73 1.31 6.10
N LYS A 42 -14.50 2.36 6.42
CA LYS A 42 -15.90 2.23 6.85
C LYS A 42 -16.84 2.11 5.66
N GLU A 43 -16.63 2.93 4.62
CA GLU A 43 -17.49 2.94 3.42
C GLU A 43 -17.29 1.70 2.55
N ILE A 44 -16.06 1.16 2.47
CA ILE A 44 -15.76 -0.05 1.69
C ILE A 44 -16.52 -1.30 2.18
N GLN A 45 -17.01 -1.31 3.43
CA GLN A 45 -17.76 -2.44 3.99
C GLN A 45 -19.07 -2.73 3.24
N ILE A 46 -19.56 -1.77 2.45
CA ILE A 46 -20.75 -1.93 1.62
C ILE A 46 -20.50 -2.85 0.42
N VAL A 47 -19.25 -2.90 -0.06
CA VAL A 47 -18.84 -3.73 -1.20
C VAL A 47 -18.73 -5.20 -0.76
N PRO A 48 -19.14 -6.19 -1.56
CA PRO A 48 -18.99 -7.60 -1.20
C PRO A 48 -17.52 -8.01 -0.95
N GLU A 49 -17.28 -8.92 0.01
CA GLU A 49 -15.92 -9.33 0.43
C GLU A 49 -15.10 -10.03 -0.65
N ASP A 50 -15.76 -10.73 -1.57
CA ASP A 50 -15.06 -11.52 -2.58
C ASP A 50 -14.55 -10.67 -3.75
N GLU A 51 -15.07 -9.44 -3.91
CA GLU A 51 -14.69 -8.54 -4.98
C GLU A 51 -13.22 -8.13 -4.88
N GLY A 52 -12.51 -8.25 -6.01
CA GLY A 52 -11.08 -7.90 -6.09
C GLY A 52 -10.80 -6.45 -5.71
N TYR A 53 -11.75 -5.55 -6.03
CA TYR A 53 -11.69 -4.14 -5.65
C TYR A 53 -11.64 -3.95 -4.13
N ARG A 54 -12.53 -4.60 -3.37
CA ARG A 54 -12.55 -4.50 -1.89
C ARG A 54 -11.24 -5.00 -1.29
N LYS A 55 -10.73 -6.14 -1.75
CA LYS A 55 -9.45 -6.71 -1.29
C LYS A 55 -8.29 -5.75 -1.54
N ALA A 56 -8.23 -5.12 -2.71
CA ALA A 56 -7.19 -4.15 -3.06
C ALA A 56 -7.27 -2.89 -2.18
N VAL A 57 -8.45 -2.27 -2.10
CA VAL A 57 -8.68 -1.04 -1.32
C VAL A 57 -8.38 -1.24 0.15
N GLU A 58 -8.84 -2.34 0.75
CA GLU A 58 -8.53 -2.64 2.14
C GLU A 58 -7.02 -2.84 2.35
N SER A 59 -6.34 -3.55 1.44
CA SER A 59 -4.91 -3.85 1.56
C SER A 59 -4.06 -2.58 1.57
N PHE A 60 -4.16 -1.74 0.52
CA PHE A 60 -3.33 -0.54 0.45
C PHE A 60 -3.77 0.51 1.49
N THR A 61 -5.06 0.64 1.77
CA THR A 61 -5.56 1.63 2.74
C THR A 61 -5.10 1.29 4.15
N ARG A 62 -5.13 0.02 4.55
CA ARG A 62 -4.60 -0.42 5.86
C ARG A 62 -3.10 -0.19 5.96
N HIS A 63 -2.36 -0.47 4.89
CA HIS A 63 -0.91 -0.21 4.85
C HIS A 63 -0.60 1.28 5.00
N ARG A 64 -1.27 2.15 4.21
CA ARG A 64 -1.10 3.60 4.26
C ARG A 64 -1.50 4.18 5.62
N LEU A 65 -2.62 3.72 6.18
CA LEU A 65 -3.08 4.12 7.52
C LEU A 65 -2.06 3.75 8.59
N LYS A 66 -1.54 2.51 8.58
CA LYS A 66 -0.54 2.05 9.55
C LYS A 66 0.72 2.94 9.53
N VAL A 67 1.23 3.28 8.34
CA VAL A 67 2.39 4.17 8.22
C VAL A 67 2.08 5.58 8.75
N CYS A 68 0.90 6.13 8.47
CA CYS A 68 0.48 7.44 8.98
C CYS A 68 0.30 7.45 10.52
N GLU A 69 -0.09 6.32 11.12
CA GLU A 69 -0.21 6.18 12.57
C GLU A 69 1.16 6.10 13.25
N GLU A 70 2.08 5.32 12.68
CA GLU A 70 3.43 5.09 13.21
C GLU A 70 4.33 6.33 13.11
N GLU A 71 4.29 7.04 11.99
CA GLU A 71 5.21 8.15 11.71
C GLU A 71 4.54 9.51 11.96
N PRO A 72 5.15 10.41 12.76
CA PRO A 72 4.64 11.76 12.97
C PRO A 72 5.07 12.77 11.89
N ASP A 73 6.17 12.48 11.18
CA ASP A 73 6.78 13.39 10.20
C ASP A 73 6.35 13.05 8.77
N TRP A 74 5.91 14.06 8.02
CA TRP A 74 5.40 13.89 6.66
C TRP A 74 6.49 13.41 5.69
N GLU A 75 7.75 13.84 5.85
CA GLU A 75 8.86 13.45 4.97
C GLU A 75 9.18 11.95 5.11
N ILE A 76 9.07 11.42 6.33
CA ILE A 76 9.26 9.99 6.60
C ILE A 76 8.09 9.18 6.02
N ILE A 77 6.86 9.70 6.14
CA ILE A 77 5.68 9.09 5.52
C ILE A 77 5.85 9.00 3.99
N GLU A 78 6.25 10.09 3.32
CA GLU A 78 6.48 10.12 1.86
C GLU A 78 7.55 9.09 1.46
N LYS A 79 8.67 9.05 2.19
CA LYS A 79 9.76 8.11 1.91
C LYS A 79 9.33 6.65 2.10
N ARG A 80 8.62 6.35 3.18
CA ARG A 80 8.24 4.98 3.54
C ARG A 80 7.11 4.44 2.66
N LEU A 81 6.18 5.29 2.25
CA LEU A 81 5.11 4.90 1.31
C LEU A 81 5.61 4.85 -0.13
N GLY A 82 6.50 5.75 -0.53
CA GLY A 82 7.04 5.80 -1.89
C GLY A 82 5.97 6.09 -2.96
N CYS A 83 4.87 6.75 -2.58
CA CYS A 83 3.72 7.04 -3.44
C CYS A 83 3.54 8.55 -3.66
N GLY A 84 4.61 9.28 -3.93
CA GLY A 84 4.55 10.74 -4.13
C GLY A 84 4.44 11.52 -2.82
N GLN A 85 3.87 12.72 -2.90
CA GLN A 85 3.73 13.65 -1.77
C GLN A 85 2.48 13.37 -0.92
N VAL A 86 2.49 13.78 0.36
CA VAL A 86 1.32 13.60 1.24
C VAL A 86 0.06 14.31 0.74
N GLU A 87 0.21 15.43 0.04
CA GLU A 87 -0.92 16.15 -0.55
C GLU A 87 -1.57 15.38 -1.71
N GLU A 88 -0.77 14.70 -2.54
CA GLU A 88 -1.27 13.83 -3.61
C GLU A 88 -2.04 12.64 -3.00
N LEU A 89 -1.51 12.06 -1.92
CA LEU A 89 -2.19 10.99 -1.18
C LEU A 89 -3.54 11.43 -0.60
N ILE A 90 -3.68 12.70 -0.20
CA ILE A 90 -4.96 13.26 0.27
C ILE A 90 -5.95 13.37 -0.88
N GLU A 91 -5.51 13.78 -2.05
CA GLU A 91 -6.34 13.84 -3.26
C GLU A 91 -6.78 12.44 -3.67
N GLU A 92 -5.86 11.48 -3.77
CA GLU A 92 -6.17 10.06 -4.03
C GLU A 92 -7.20 9.51 -3.04
N ALA A 93 -7.05 9.78 -1.74
CA ALA A 93 -8.00 9.30 -0.73
C ALA A 93 -9.39 9.94 -0.85
N LYS A 94 -9.48 11.19 -1.31
CA LYS A 94 -10.77 11.87 -1.57
C LYS A 94 -11.43 11.33 -2.84
N ASP A 95 -10.63 11.06 -3.87
CA ASP A 95 -11.10 10.48 -5.12
C ASP A 95 -11.61 9.07 -4.89
N GLU A 96 -10.93 8.28 -4.05
CA GLU A 96 -11.37 6.95 -3.64
C GLU A 96 -12.72 6.99 -2.93
N LEU A 97 -12.93 7.92 -1.99
CA LEU A 97 -14.25 8.13 -1.35
C LEU A 97 -15.33 8.53 -2.35
N THR A 98 -14.98 9.38 -3.33
CA THR A 98 -15.90 9.79 -4.39
C THR A 98 -16.26 8.61 -5.30
N LEU A 99 -15.28 7.77 -5.61
CA LEU A 99 -15.47 6.54 -6.37
C LEU A 99 -16.37 5.56 -5.61
N LEU A 100 -16.14 5.37 -4.31
CA LEU A 100 -16.99 4.52 -3.46
C LEU A 100 -18.44 4.99 -3.45
N SER A 101 -18.69 6.30 -3.38
CA SER A 101 -20.04 6.85 -3.47
C SER A 101 -20.73 6.49 -4.80
N LYS A 102 -19.98 6.49 -5.91
CA LYS A 102 -20.52 6.12 -7.24
C LYS A 102 -20.71 4.61 -7.37
N LEU A 103 -19.77 3.82 -6.87
CA LEU A 103 -19.85 2.36 -6.87
C LEU A 103 -21.02 1.85 -6.02
N ASN A 104 -21.34 2.55 -4.93
CA ASN A 104 -22.53 2.25 -4.14
C ASN A 104 -23.84 2.49 -4.91
N GLU A 105 -23.89 3.49 -5.79
CA GLU A 105 -25.05 3.76 -6.63
C GLU A 105 -25.15 2.77 -7.80
N TRP A 106 -24.03 2.48 -8.47
CA TRP A 106 -24.01 1.66 -9.68
C TRP A 106 -23.96 0.17 -9.42
N ASN A 107 -23.44 -0.23 -8.25
CA ASN A 107 -23.34 -1.61 -7.78
C ASN A 107 -22.87 -2.61 -8.86
N PRO A 108 -21.68 -2.42 -9.47
CA PRO A 108 -21.22 -3.19 -10.63
C PRO A 108 -20.65 -4.57 -10.24
N TRP A 109 -21.09 -5.15 -9.12
CA TRP A 109 -20.52 -6.37 -8.56
C TRP A 109 -21.18 -7.62 -9.15
N GLY A 110 -20.44 -8.72 -9.14
CA GLY A 110 -20.87 -9.98 -9.75
C GLY A 110 -20.55 -10.05 -11.25
N VAL A 111 -20.63 -11.27 -11.75
CA VAL A 111 -20.38 -11.62 -13.15
C VAL A 111 -21.53 -12.52 -13.58
N ASP A 112 -22.20 -12.18 -14.69
CA ASP A 112 -23.29 -12.99 -15.22
C ASP A 112 -22.78 -14.33 -15.76
N ASP A 113 -23.60 -15.38 -15.69
CA ASP A 113 -23.23 -16.73 -16.13
C ASP A 113 -22.89 -16.81 -17.64
N ASP A 114 -23.44 -15.90 -18.43
CA ASP A 114 -23.23 -15.76 -19.88
C ASP A 114 -22.18 -14.70 -20.24
N TYR A 115 -21.44 -14.17 -19.25
CA TYR A 115 -20.40 -13.18 -19.50
C TYR A 115 -19.21 -13.78 -20.26
N GLU A 116 -18.96 -13.28 -21.47
CA GLU A 116 -17.82 -13.64 -22.29
C GLU A 116 -16.78 -12.51 -22.27
N CYS A 117 -15.56 -12.81 -21.80
CA CYS A 117 -14.42 -11.88 -21.79
C CYS A 117 -13.35 -12.39 -22.76
N GLU A 118 -13.27 -11.78 -23.95
CA GLU A 118 -12.24 -12.11 -24.93
C GLU A 118 -10.91 -11.43 -24.56
N VAL A 119 -9.96 -12.22 -24.07
CA VAL A 119 -8.58 -11.75 -23.83
C VAL A 119 -7.80 -11.85 -25.14
N ILE A 120 -7.57 -10.70 -25.78
CA ILE A 120 -6.81 -10.60 -27.04
C ILE A 120 -5.38 -10.19 -26.73
N GLU A 121 -4.44 -11.13 -26.90
CA GLU A 121 -3.01 -10.90 -26.70
C GLU A 121 -2.31 -10.78 -28.06
N ASN A 122 -1.46 -9.76 -28.22
CA ASN A 122 -0.62 -9.58 -29.41
C ASN A 122 0.84 -9.39 -28.98
N ASP A 123 1.61 -10.46 -29.07
CA ASP A 123 3.01 -10.51 -28.65
C ASP A 123 3.99 -9.92 -29.69
N ALA A 124 3.49 -9.18 -30.69
CA ALA A 124 4.34 -8.50 -31.64
C ALA A 124 5.30 -7.53 -30.90
N PRO A 125 6.63 -7.65 -31.08
CA PRO A 125 7.57 -6.83 -30.34
C PRO A 125 7.45 -5.37 -30.75
N VAL A 126 7.37 -4.47 -29.77
CA VAL A 126 7.33 -3.02 -30.01
C VAL A 126 8.74 -2.50 -30.30
N PRO A 127 8.99 -1.86 -31.46
CA PRO A 127 10.27 -1.24 -31.78
C PRO A 127 10.73 -0.22 -30.73
N LYS A 128 12.05 -0.18 -30.44
CA LYS A 128 12.64 0.63 -29.35
C LYS A 128 12.40 2.15 -29.44
N HIS A 129 12.22 2.67 -30.64
CA HIS A 129 12.04 4.11 -30.89
C HIS A 129 10.59 4.56 -30.71
N ILE A 130 9.66 3.61 -30.59
CA ILE A 130 8.25 3.90 -30.33
C ILE A 130 8.12 4.25 -28.84
N PRO A 131 7.39 5.33 -28.50
CA PRO A 131 7.09 5.66 -27.12
C PRO A 131 6.43 4.48 -26.41
N LEU A 132 7.11 3.95 -25.39
CA LEU A 132 6.63 2.90 -24.52
C LEU A 132 6.83 3.37 -23.08
N HIS A 133 5.79 3.28 -22.25
CA HIS A 133 5.91 3.61 -20.83
C HIS A 133 6.94 2.68 -20.18
N ARG A 134 8.04 3.27 -19.73
CA ARG A 134 9.05 2.56 -18.95
C ARG A 134 8.79 2.85 -17.47
N PRO A 135 8.92 1.85 -16.58
CA PRO A 135 8.82 2.11 -15.16
C PRO A 135 9.90 3.14 -14.77
N GLY A 136 9.55 4.01 -13.84
CA GLY A 136 10.52 4.88 -13.19
C GLY A 136 11.54 4.07 -12.38
N PRO A 137 12.61 4.72 -11.89
CA PRO A 137 13.55 4.06 -10.98
C PRO A 137 12.80 3.59 -9.73
N LEU A 138 13.02 2.33 -9.35
CA LEU A 138 12.47 1.78 -8.11
C LEU A 138 13.14 2.42 -6.88
N PRO A 139 12.49 2.44 -5.70
CA PRO A 139 13.09 2.93 -4.47
C PRO A 139 14.41 2.21 -4.16
N GLU A 140 15.43 2.93 -3.70
CA GLU A 140 16.75 2.36 -3.37
C GLU A 140 16.67 1.20 -2.37
N GLU A 141 15.70 1.25 -1.47
CA GLU A 141 15.46 0.22 -0.46
C GLU A 141 15.15 -1.14 -1.10
N PHE A 142 14.50 -1.16 -2.26
CA PHE A 142 14.23 -2.37 -3.02
C PHE A 142 15.50 -3.05 -3.53
N TYR A 143 16.47 -2.28 -4.03
CA TYR A 143 17.75 -2.84 -4.46
C TYR A 143 18.54 -3.38 -3.27
N LYS A 144 18.52 -2.68 -2.13
CA LYS A 144 19.20 -3.13 -0.90
C LYS A 144 18.60 -4.43 -0.35
N THR A 145 17.27 -4.59 -0.37
CA THR A 145 16.63 -5.83 0.08
C THR A 145 16.89 -6.98 -0.90
N MET A 146 16.86 -6.73 -2.21
CA MET A 146 17.23 -7.74 -3.21
C MET A 146 18.68 -8.20 -3.06
N GLU A 147 19.63 -7.27 -2.88
CA GLU A 147 21.03 -7.59 -2.63
C GLU A 147 21.21 -8.36 -1.33
N ALA A 148 20.50 -7.98 -0.26
CA ALA A 148 20.53 -8.71 1.02
C ALA A 148 20.05 -10.16 0.84
N ILE A 149 18.88 -10.37 0.22
CA ILE A 149 18.33 -11.70 -0.06
C ILE A 149 19.26 -12.51 -0.97
N ALA A 150 19.87 -11.88 -1.98
CA ALA A 150 20.81 -12.56 -2.88
C ALA A 150 22.16 -12.89 -2.22
N SER A 151 22.55 -12.15 -1.18
CA SER A 151 23.80 -12.34 -0.43
C SER A 151 23.69 -13.35 0.72
N GLU A 152 22.47 -13.64 1.18
CA GLU A 152 22.24 -14.67 2.20
C GLU A 152 22.39 -16.07 1.56
N PRO A 153 23.27 -16.95 2.07
CA PRO A 153 23.30 -18.33 1.61
C PRO A 153 21.98 -18.99 2.00
N VAL A 154 21.34 -19.64 1.02
CA VAL A 154 20.19 -20.51 1.23
C VAL A 154 20.58 -21.59 2.24
N ASN A 155 20.29 -21.36 3.53
CA ASN A 155 20.23 -22.44 4.49
C ASN A 155 18.91 -23.15 4.21
N GLU A 156 18.99 -24.23 3.44
CA GLU A 156 17.91 -25.19 3.30
C GLU A 156 17.41 -25.56 4.71
N PRO A 157 16.09 -25.48 4.99
CA PRO A 157 15.58 -26.04 6.22
C PRO A 157 15.84 -27.55 6.19
N VAL A 158 16.72 -28.01 7.08
CA VAL A 158 16.93 -29.43 7.34
C VAL A 158 15.59 -30.03 7.74
N ILE A 159 14.96 -30.75 6.81
CA ILE A 159 13.87 -31.66 7.14
C ILE A 159 14.52 -32.77 7.97
N THR A 160 14.40 -32.67 9.28
CA THR A 160 14.78 -33.74 10.19
C THR A 160 13.81 -34.89 9.96
N ASP A 161 14.28 -35.92 9.26
CA ASP A 161 13.59 -37.19 9.08
C ASP A 161 13.34 -37.81 10.47
N GLY A 162 12.09 -37.70 10.94
CA GLY A 162 11.64 -38.25 12.21
C GLY A 162 11.43 -39.75 12.07
N GLY A 163 12.42 -40.52 12.50
CA GLY A 163 12.37 -41.97 12.53
C GLY A 163 11.34 -42.57 13.51
N ASP A 164 10.90 -43.77 13.14
CA ASP A 164 10.36 -44.86 13.96
C ASP A 164 8.96 -44.70 14.60
N SER A 165 7.93 -45.00 13.80
CA SER A 165 6.72 -45.67 14.31
C SER A 165 6.89 -47.19 14.20
N LYS A 166 7.38 -47.83 15.28
CA LYS A 166 7.32 -49.29 15.48
C LYS A 166 5.86 -49.76 15.43
N SER A 167 5.53 -50.57 14.43
CA SER A 167 4.31 -51.38 14.40
C SER A 167 4.45 -52.58 15.34
N THR A 168 3.80 -52.52 16.49
CA THR A 168 3.63 -53.68 17.39
C THR A 168 2.66 -54.66 16.73
N LYS A 169 3.16 -55.80 16.25
CA LYS A 169 2.32 -56.97 15.96
C LYS A 169 1.82 -57.53 17.30
N GLN A 170 0.51 -57.60 17.46
CA GLN A 170 -0.14 -58.45 18.47
C GLN A 170 -0.28 -59.86 17.89
N ASP A 171 0.29 -60.83 18.59
CA ASP A 171 0.18 -62.25 18.31
C ASP A 171 -1.23 -62.78 18.61
N ALA A 172 -1.74 -63.64 17.72
CA ALA A 172 -2.89 -64.51 17.97
C ALA A 172 -2.42 -65.97 17.85
N ALA A 173 -2.26 -66.61 19.01
CA ALA A 173 -2.37 -68.05 19.25
C ALA A 173 -2.52 -68.28 20.75
#